data_AF-A0A2T6ZCV0-F1
#
_entry.id   AF-A0A2T6ZCV0-F1
#
_cell.length_a   1.000
_cell.length_b   1.000
_cell.length_c   1.000
_cell.angle_alpha   90.00
_cell.angle_beta   90.00
_cell.angle_gamma   90.00
#
_symmetry.space_group_name_H-M   'P 1'
#
loop_
_entity.id
_entity.type
_entity.pdbx_description
1 polymer ?
#
loop_
_entity_poly.entity_id
_entity_poly.type
_entity_poly.pdbx_seq_one_letter_code
_entity_poly.pdbx_strand_id
1 'polypeptide(L)'
;MQILEVCYKSGVKVVTIYAFSIENFKRPLHEVNALMEIAKIKLSQLCQHGELMDQYGASLRILGHRSLLRQDVLEAIEQATEMTRHNDKAILNVCFPYTSRDEITTAIRDIVSSSTIPQTSPPSPSPSDSSTSTSTSTSSGKTATPGLMDIESITEKTVTRHMFTSGCPPLDLLVRTSGVERLSDFMMWQCHQDTDIVFSDSLWPQFDIWKFLPILINWGVKRRKLEKEKGDVEVRGVGMGMGVGKGGGY
;
A
#
# COMPACT_ATOMS: atom_id res chain seq x y z
N MET A 1 -6.11 -17.79 10.07
CA MET A 1 -6.78 -18.22 8.82
C MET A 1 -8.24 -17.83 8.79
N GLN A 2 -9.05 -18.15 9.80
CA GLN A 2 -10.50 -17.86 9.81
C GLN A 2 -10.90 -16.41 9.43
N ILE A 3 -10.22 -15.39 9.98
CA ILE A 3 -10.51 -13.98 9.63
C ILE A 3 -10.21 -13.71 8.15
N LEU A 4 -9.08 -14.23 7.65
CA LEU A 4 -8.66 -14.05 6.27
C LEU A 4 -9.65 -14.70 5.29
N GLU A 5 -10.14 -15.89 5.62
CA GLU A 5 -11.20 -16.56 4.87
C GLU A 5 -12.48 -15.72 4.80
N VAL A 6 -12.91 -15.11 5.91
CA VAL A 6 -14.08 -14.22 5.90
C VAL A 6 -13.86 -13.02 5.02
N CYS A 7 -12.69 -12.38 5.11
CA CYS A 7 -12.37 -11.25 4.25
C CYS A 7 -12.52 -11.64 2.78
N TYR A 8 -11.88 -12.72 2.35
CA TYR A 8 -11.92 -13.14 0.95
C TYR A 8 -13.31 -13.64 0.50
N LYS A 9 -14.03 -14.39 1.34
CA LYS A 9 -15.43 -14.78 1.07
C LYS A 9 -16.36 -13.57 0.96
N SER A 10 -16.06 -12.49 1.67
CA SER A 10 -16.81 -11.23 1.62
C SER A 10 -16.40 -10.33 0.44
N GLY A 11 -15.47 -10.77 -0.40
CA GLY A 11 -15.01 -10.03 -1.58
C GLY A 11 -13.92 -8.99 -1.30
N VAL A 12 -13.33 -8.98 -0.09
CA VAL A 12 -12.22 -8.08 0.24
C VAL A 12 -11.03 -8.41 -0.65
N LYS A 13 -10.52 -7.40 -1.38
CA LYS A 13 -9.44 -7.57 -2.35
C LYS A 13 -8.05 -7.54 -1.73
N VAL A 14 -7.86 -6.75 -0.69
CA VAL A 14 -6.55 -6.58 -0.05
C VAL A 14 -6.70 -6.68 1.45
N VAL A 15 -5.92 -7.56 2.07
CA VAL A 15 -5.80 -7.67 3.53
C VAL A 15 -4.36 -7.36 3.89
N THR A 16 -4.15 -6.48 4.88
CA THR A 16 -2.82 -6.16 5.40
C THR A 16 -2.74 -6.53 6.88
N ILE A 17 -1.75 -7.33 7.26
CA ILE A 17 -1.54 -7.75 8.65
C ILE A 17 -0.23 -7.18 9.21
N TYR A 18 -0.26 -6.75 10.48
CA TYR A 18 0.95 -6.31 11.18
C TYR A 18 1.57 -7.47 11.95
N ALA A 19 2.62 -8.08 11.41
CA ALA A 19 3.23 -9.28 12.00
C ALA A 19 4.39 -8.95 12.95
N PHE A 20 5.28 -8.03 12.57
CA PHE A 20 6.44 -7.66 13.38
C PHE A 20 6.89 -6.23 13.11
N SER A 21 7.07 -5.45 14.18
CA SER A 21 7.56 -4.08 14.11
C SER A 21 9.08 -4.03 14.13
N ILE A 22 9.69 -3.05 13.45
CA ILE A 22 11.12 -2.75 13.64
C ILE A 22 11.42 -2.45 15.11
N GLU A 23 10.48 -1.85 15.85
CA GLU A 23 10.66 -1.59 17.27
C GLU A 23 10.72 -2.87 18.12
N ASN A 24 10.25 -4.02 17.60
CA ASN A 24 10.32 -5.29 18.32
C ASN A 24 11.75 -5.84 18.42
N PHE A 25 12.70 -5.37 17.60
CA PHE A 25 14.12 -5.71 17.78
C PHE A 25 14.73 -5.16 19.08
N LYS A 26 14.05 -4.24 19.78
CA LYS A 26 14.45 -3.75 21.11
C LYS A 26 14.16 -4.76 22.24
N ARG A 27 13.41 -5.83 21.94
CA ARG A 27 13.10 -6.90 22.91
C ARG A 27 14.31 -7.81 23.14
N PRO A 28 14.31 -8.61 24.22
CA PRO A 28 15.38 -9.57 24.47
C PRO A 28 15.61 -10.52 23.28
N LEU A 29 16.88 -10.84 23.00
CA LEU A 29 17.29 -11.64 21.82
C LEU A 29 16.54 -12.98 21.72
N HIS A 30 16.30 -13.66 22.85
CA HIS A 30 15.57 -14.93 22.86
C HIS A 30 14.11 -14.77 22.40
N GLU A 31 13.46 -13.66 22.74
CA GLU A 31 12.10 -13.35 22.31
C GLU A 31 12.06 -13.02 20.82
N VAL A 32 13.00 -12.20 20.35
CA VAL A 32 13.15 -11.89 18.92
C VAL A 32 13.38 -13.17 18.12
N ASN A 33 14.27 -14.05 18.56
CA ASN A 33 14.53 -15.33 17.90
C ASN A 33 13.29 -16.23 17.87
N ALA A 34 12.53 -16.30 18.96
CA ALA A 34 11.27 -17.05 18.99
C ALA A 34 10.23 -16.47 18.03
N LEU A 35 10.10 -15.14 17.94
CA LEU A 35 9.18 -14.48 17.01
C LEU A 35 9.59 -14.73 15.54
N MET A 36 10.88 -14.69 15.23
CA MET A 36 11.40 -15.04 13.89
C MET A 36 11.09 -16.49 13.52
N GLU A 37 11.26 -17.42 14.47
CA GLU A 37 10.94 -18.83 14.25
C GLU A 37 9.44 -19.05 14.01
N ILE A 38 8.58 -18.40 14.80
CA ILE A 38 7.13 -18.43 14.59
C ILE A 38 6.78 -17.85 13.22
N ALA A 39 7.39 -16.72 12.83
CA ALA A 39 7.14 -16.09 11.54
C ALA A 39 7.51 -17.02 10.37
N LYS A 40 8.70 -17.65 10.43
CA LYS A 40 9.15 -18.64 9.46
C LYS A 40 8.16 -19.79 9.33
N ILE A 41 7.80 -20.44 10.46
CA ILE A 41 6.84 -21.55 10.47
C ILE A 41 5.50 -21.11 9.86
N LYS A 42 5.01 -19.93 10.21
CA LYS A 42 3.72 -19.43 9.72
C LYS A 42 3.74 -19.09 8.23
N LEU A 43 4.80 -18.49 7.73
CA LEU A 43 4.99 -18.22 6.30
C LEU A 43 5.06 -19.52 5.50
N SER A 44 5.84 -20.50 5.96
CA SER A 44 5.89 -21.82 5.32
C SER A 44 4.54 -22.53 5.37
N GLN A 45 3.81 -22.47 6.50
CA GLN A 45 2.47 -23.06 6.63
C GLN A 45 1.46 -22.42 5.68
N LEU A 46 1.50 -21.09 5.53
CA LEU A 46 0.61 -20.32 4.65
C LEU A 46 0.73 -20.76 3.19
N CYS A 47 1.93 -21.19 2.78
CA CYS A 47 2.24 -21.58 1.40
C CYS A 47 2.20 -23.08 1.15
N GLN A 48 2.56 -23.90 2.14
CA GLN A 48 2.43 -25.36 2.05
C GLN A 48 0.96 -25.80 2.09
N HIS A 49 0.12 -25.14 2.88
CA HIS A 49 -1.33 -25.34 2.86
C HIS A 49 -1.95 -24.46 1.76
N GLY A 50 -1.34 -24.45 0.56
CA GLY A 50 -1.65 -23.59 -0.59
C GLY A 50 -3.13 -23.57 -1.00
N GLU A 51 -3.98 -24.42 -0.43
CA GLU A 51 -5.43 -24.27 -0.48
C GLU A 51 -5.87 -22.84 -0.22
N LEU A 52 -5.44 -22.14 0.84
CA LEU A 52 -6.05 -20.82 1.10
C LEU A 52 -5.69 -19.78 0.04
N MET A 53 -4.41 -19.67 -0.30
CA MET A 53 -3.98 -18.65 -1.27
C MET A 53 -4.49 -18.98 -2.67
N ASP A 54 -4.42 -20.25 -3.08
CA ASP A 54 -4.84 -20.66 -4.42
C ASP A 54 -6.36 -20.73 -4.55
N GLN A 55 -7.09 -21.16 -3.51
CA GLN A 55 -8.56 -21.21 -3.49
C GLN A 55 -9.16 -19.82 -3.68
N TYR A 56 -8.59 -18.80 -3.04
CA TYR A 56 -9.08 -17.42 -3.15
C TYR A 56 -8.34 -16.59 -4.20
N GLY A 57 -7.31 -17.16 -4.85
CA GLY A 57 -6.45 -16.46 -5.81
C GLY A 57 -5.76 -15.25 -5.18
N ALA A 58 -5.24 -15.39 -3.97
CA ALA A 58 -4.52 -14.35 -3.25
C ALA A 58 -3.00 -14.45 -3.45
N SER A 59 -2.35 -13.34 -3.83
CA SER A 59 -0.89 -13.22 -3.85
C SER A 59 -0.35 -12.68 -2.53
N LEU A 60 0.74 -13.27 -2.03
CA LEU A 60 1.42 -12.83 -0.83
C LEU A 60 2.43 -11.72 -1.16
N ARG A 61 2.46 -10.67 -0.33
CA ARG A 61 3.49 -9.62 -0.37
C ARG A 61 4.03 -9.37 1.02
N ILE A 62 5.35 -9.42 1.17
CA ILE A 62 6.01 -9.02 2.42
C ILE A 62 6.46 -7.56 2.32
N LEU A 63 5.92 -6.72 3.20
CA LEU A 63 6.18 -5.29 3.28
C LEU A 63 7.09 -5.02 4.48
N GLY A 64 8.23 -4.35 4.27
CA GLY A 64 9.15 -4.04 5.37
C GLY A 64 10.62 -4.18 5.03
N HIS A 65 11.45 -3.96 6.03
CA HIS A 65 12.90 -3.89 5.91
C HIS A 65 13.54 -5.28 5.95
N ARG A 66 13.62 -5.94 4.79
CA ARG A 66 14.10 -7.33 4.64
C ARG A 66 15.54 -7.54 5.11
N SER A 67 16.41 -6.53 5.03
CA SER A 67 17.83 -6.67 5.44
C SER A 67 18.00 -6.96 6.94
N LEU A 68 16.97 -6.73 7.77
CA LEU A 68 16.98 -7.02 9.20
C LEU A 68 16.62 -8.48 9.53
N LEU A 69 16.23 -9.28 8.52
CA LEU A 69 15.78 -10.65 8.71
C LEU A 69 16.94 -11.63 8.62
N ARG A 70 16.80 -12.75 9.35
CA ARG A 70 17.70 -13.90 9.20
C ARG A 70 17.55 -14.52 7.81
N GLN A 71 18.63 -15.07 7.30
CA GLN A 71 18.68 -15.69 5.98
C GLN A 71 17.61 -16.79 5.79
N ASP A 72 17.40 -17.62 6.82
CA ASP A 72 16.42 -18.71 6.79
C ASP A 72 14.96 -18.22 6.71
N VAL A 73 14.69 -17.00 7.17
CA VAL A 73 13.37 -16.35 7.05
C VAL A 73 13.21 -15.71 5.68
N LEU A 74 14.27 -15.12 5.13
CA LEU A 74 14.27 -14.57 3.77
C LEU A 74 13.97 -15.63 2.71
N GLU A 75 14.62 -16.79 2.82
CA GLU A 75 14.36 -17.94 1.93
C GLU A 75 12.89 -18.38 1.99
N ALA A 76 12.31 -18.46 3.19
CA ALA A 76 10.90 -18.79 3.37
C ALA A 76 9.96 -17.73 2.76
N ILE A 77 10.30 -16.45 2.88
CA ILE A 77 9.56 -15.33 2.28
C ILE A 77 9.60 -15.40 0.75
N GLU A 78 10.78 -15.63 0.17
CA GLU A 78 10.96 -15.70 -1.28
C GLU A 78 10.18 -16.88 -1.87
N GLN A 79 10.31 -18.07 -1.26
CA GLN A 79 9.54 -19.24 -1.65
C GLN A 79 8.03 -18.95 -1.59
N ALA A 80 7.57 -18.37 -0.48
CA ALA A 80 6.17 -18.05 -0.25
C ALA A 80 5.59 -17.04 -1.26
N THR A 81 6.37 -16.01 -1.58
CA THR A 81 6.00 -14.96 -2.53
C THR A 81 5.96 -15.51 -3.96
N GLU A 82 6.95 -16.32 -4.35
CA GLU A 82 7.01 -16.88 -5.71
C GLU A 82 5.88 -17.90 -5.96
N MET A 83 5.60 -18.77 -4.98
CA MET A 83 4.50 -19.75 -5.09
C MET A 83 3.14 -19.09 -5.35
N THR A 84 2.92 -17.88 -4.82
CA THR A 84 1.63 -17.18 -4.90
C THR A 84 1.63 -16.05 -5.93
N ARG A 85 2.71 -15.87 -6.71
CA ARG A 85 2.87 -14.73 -7.63
C ARG A 85 1.86 -14.73 -8.79
N HIS A 86 1.40 -15.91 -9.19
CA HIS A 86 0.45 -16.08 -10.29
C HIS A 86 -0.99 -15.67 -9.91
N ASN A 87 -1.26 -15.44 -8.63
CA ASN A 87 -2.56 -15.09 -8.11
C ASN A 87 -2.84 -13.57 -8.23
N ASP A 88 -3.95 -13.20 -8.86
CA ASP A 88 -4.30 -11.81 -9.17
C ASP A 88 -5.66 -11.35 -8.61
N LYS A 89 -6.42 -12.24 -7.97
CA LYS A 89 -7.78 -11.95 -7.49
C LYS A 89 -7.79 -11.16 -6.20
N ALA A 90 -6.80 -11.38 -5.34
CA ALA A 90 -6.64 -10.75 -4.04
C ALA A 90 -5.16 -10.62 -3.64
N ILE A 91 -4.87 -9.84 -2.60
CA ILE A 91 -3.52 -9.61 -2.06
C ILE A 91 -3.55 -9.77 -0.54
N LEU A 92 -2.61 -10.57 0.01
CA LEU A 92 -2.25 -10.53 1.42
C LEU A 92 -0.91 -9.79 1.58
N ASN A 93 -0.96 -8.62 2.21
CA ASN A 93 0.22 -7.90 2.65
C ASN A 93 0.58 -8.31 4.09
N VAL A 94 1.83 -8.70 4.32
CA VAL A 94 2.36 -9.00 5.66
C VAL A 94 3.47 -8.02 6.00
N CYS A 95 3.23 -7.17 6.98
CA CYS A 95 4.18 -6.16 7.42
C CYS A 95 5.21 -6.76 8.39
N PHE A 96 6.45 -6.98 7.91
CA PHE A 96 7.47 -7.78 8.57
C PHE A 96 8.91 -7.57 8.01
N PRO A 97 9.86 -7.00 8.78
CA PRO A 97 9.71 -6.05 9.88
C PRO A 97 9.28 -4.68 9.34
N TYR A 98 8.30 -4.04 9.96
CA TYR A 98 7.70 -2.81 9.40
C TYR A 98 7.47 -1.72 10.44
N THR A 99 7.71 -0.46 10.05
CA THR A 99 7.12 0.74 10.67
C THR A 99 6.79 1.74 9.56
N SER A 100 5.76 2.56 9.77
CA SER A 100 5.31 3.53 8.76
C SER A 100 6.34 4.62 8.52
N ARG A 101 7.02 5.09 9.57
CA ARG A 101 8.13 6.04 9.42
C ARG A 101 9.30 5.48 8.60
N ASP A 102 9.65 4.21 8.76
CA ASP A 102 10.70 3.57 7.96
C ASP A 102 10.28 3.44 6.49
N GLU A 103 9.03 3.06 6.24
CA GLU A 103 8.44 3.02 4.89
C GLU A 103 8.50 4.39 4.21
N ILE A 104 8.01 5.45 4.88
CA ILE A 104 8.02 6.82 4.34
C ILE A 104 9.45 7.28 4.06
N THR A 105 10.38 7.01 4.97
CA THR A 105 11.79 7.38 4.81
C THR A 105 12.42 6.66 3.62
N THR A 106 12.10 5.39 3.44
CA THR A 106 12.57 4.58 2.30
C THR A 106 11.99 5.11 0.99
N ALA A 107 10.69 5.39 0.94
CA ALA A 107 10.04 5.96 -0.24
C ALA A 107 10.66 7.31 -0.64
N ILE A 108 10.92 8.20 0.32
CA ILE A 108 11.58 9.49 0.06
C ILE A 108 13.01 9.28 -0.45
N ARG A 109 13.77 8.36 0.16
CA ARG A 109 15.14 8.04 -0.27
C ARG A 109 15.15 7.50 -1.70
N ASP A 110 14.19 6.66 -2.07
CA ASP A 110 14.05 6.09 -3.41
C ASP A 110 13.70 7.17 -4.45
N ILE A 111 12.82 8.12 -4.10
CA ILE A 111 12.50 9.28 -4.94
C ILE A 111 13.74 10.13 -5.19
N VAL A 112 14.50 10.47 -4.13
CA VAL A 112 15.71 11.29 -4.28
C VAL A 112 16.78 10.55 -5.09
N SER A 113 16.96 9.25 -4.85
CA SER A 113 17.95 8.43 -5.56
C SER A 113 17.60 8.31 -7.05
N SER A 114 16.34 8.07 -7.39
CA SER A 114 15.86 8.05 -8.78
C SER A 114 15.93 9.40 -9.47
N SER A 115 15.89 10.50 -8.71
CA SER A 115 16.06 11.87 -9.22
C SER A 115 17.52 12.29 -9.38
N THR A 116 18.49 11.57 -8.81
CA THR A 116 19.92 11.99 -8.81
C THR A 116 20.77 11.18 -9.80
N ILE A 117 20.28 10.04 -10.28
CA ILE A 117 20.99 9.17 -11.23
C ILE A 117 20.61 9.56 -12.67
N PRO A 118 21.55 10.01 -13.52
CA PRO A 118 21.27 10.19 -14.94
C PRO A 118 20.87 8.85 -15.57
N GLN A 119 19.72 8.80 -16.23
CA GLN A 119 19.34 7.68 -17.11
C GLN A 119 20.36 7.60 -18.25
N THR A 120 21.41 6.80 -18.11
CA THR A 120 22.29 6.43 -19.22
C THR A 120 21.55 5.43 -20.10
N SER A 121 20.78 5.92 -21.06
CA SER A 121 20.33 5.10 -22.19
C SER A 121 21.57 4.54 -22.90
N PRO A 122 21.66 3.25 -23.24
CA PRO A 122 22.71 2.76 -24.13
C PRO A 122 22.56 3.44 -25.50
N PRO A 123 23.66 3.81 -26.18
CA PRO A 123 23.58 4.42 -27.50
C PRO A 123 22.93 3.42 -28.47
N SER A 124 21.77 3.76 -29.01
CA SER A 124 21.27 3.11 -30.22
C SER A 124 22.28 3.37 -31.35
N PRO A 125 22.60 2.37 -32.19
CA PRO A 125 23.54 2.55 -33.28
C PRO A 125 22.94 3.48 -34.34
N SER A 126 23.50 4.68 -34.48
CA SER A 126 23.18 5.59 -35.57
C SER A 126 23.74 5.04 -36.89
N PRO A 127 22.99 5.08 -38.00
CA PRO A 127 23.58 4.94 -39.33
C PRO A 127 24.30 6.24 -39.70
N SER A 128 25.36 6.09 -40.49
CA SER A 128 26.14 7.16 -41.11
C SER A 128 25.27 8.06 -41.99
N ASP A 129 25.51 9.38 -41.95
CA ASP A 129 26.04 10.12 -43.10
C ASP A 129 26.15 11.64 -42.83
N SER A 130 27.12 12.23 -43.53
CA SER A 130 27.66 13.59 -43.48
C SER A 130 26.77 14.69 -44.06
N SER A 131 26.79 15.91 -43.49
CA SER A 131 27.28 17.15 -44.13
C SER A 131 26.79 18.47 -43.46
N THR A 132 27.62 19.49 -43.65
CA THR A 132 27.79 20.83 -43.04
C THR A 132 26.64 21.86 -43.20
N SER A 133 26.39 22.73 -42.19
CA SER A 133 26.53 24.21 -42.24
C SER A 133 25.79 25.01 -41.12
N THR A 134 26.39 26.15 -40.79
CA THR A 134 26.23 27.11 -39.67
C THR A 134 24.98 28.00 -39.70
N SER A 135 24.36 28.32 -38.54
CA SER A 135 24.07 29.71 -38.08
C SER A 135 23.21 29.79 -36.80
N THR A 136 23.53 30.82 -36.02
CA THR A 136 23.07 31.20 -34.67
C THR A 136 21.68 31.85 -34.67
N SER A 137 20.80 31.52 -33.71
CA SER A 137 19.95 32.50 -33.00
C SER A 137 19.21 31.91 -31.80
N THR A 138 19.05 32.77 -30.81
CA THR A 138 18.64 32.62 -29.41
C THR A 138 17.12 32.52 -29.24
N SER A 139 16.62 31.64 -28.37
CA SER A 139 15.67 31.96 -27.28
C SER A 139 15.06 30.72 -26.61
N SER A 140 15.31 30.62 -25.29
CA SER A 140 14.31 30.34 -24.26
C SER A 140 13.42 29.11 -24.39
N GLY A 141 14.00 27.91 -24.33
CA GLY A 141 13.30 26.71 -23.88
C GLY A 141 14.09 26.09 -22.74
N LYS A 142 13.49 25.98 -21.54
CA LYS A 142 14.02 25.10 -20.49
C LYS A 142 13.97 23.67 -21.04
N THR A 143 15.04 23.24 -21.68
CA THR A 143 15.24 21.87 -22.11
C THR A 143 15.38 21.03 -20.85
N ALA A 144 14.29 20.35 -20.48
CA ALA A 144 14.32 19.31 -19.46
C ALA A 144 15.36 18.28 -19.89
N THR A 145 16.42 18.13 -19.08
CA THR A 145 17.42 17.08 -19.26
C THR A 145 16.69 15.73 -19.20
N PRO A 146 16.75 14.87 -20.24
CA PRO A 146 16.08 13.59 -20.21
C PRO A 146 16.67 12.73 -19.09
N GLY A 147 15.86 12.44 -18.07
CA GLY A 147 16.22 11.46 -17.03
C GLY A 147 16.42 12.02 -15.62
N LEU A 148 16.23 13.32 -15.37
CA LEU A 148 16.20 13.86 -14.02
C LEU A 148 14.75 14.23 -13.65
N MET A 149 14.18 13.61 -12.61
CA MET A 149 12.91 14.08 -12.07
C MET A 149 13.08 15.49 -11.51
N ASP A 150 12.20 16.41 -11.89
CA ASP A 150 12.18 17.76 -11.33
C ASP A 150 11.70 17.70 -9.88
N ILE A 151 12.45 18.27 -8.94
CA ILE A 151 12.13 18.23 -7.50
C ILE A 151 10.78 18.89 -7.24
N GLU A 152 10.47 19.95 -7.99
CA GLU A 152 9.19 20.67 -7.91
C GLU A 152 8.00 19.85 -8.43
N SER A 153 8.25 18.71 -9.09
CA SER A 153 7.21 17.79 -9.57
C SER A 153 6.82 16.70 -8.57
N ILE A 154 7.47 16.65 -7.41
CA ILE A 154 7.16 15.66 -6.37
C ILE A 154 5.80 15.98 -5.76
N THR A 155 4.85 15.05 -5.90
CA THR A 155 3.50 15.16 -5.34
C THR A 155 3.23 14.02 -4.36
N GLU A 156 2.12 14.10 -3.63
CA GLU A 156 1.61 13.00 -2.81
C GLU A 156 1.47 11.68 -3.59
N LYS A 157 1.08 11.76 -4.87
CA LYS A 157 1.00 10.60 -5.76
C LYS A 157 2.38 10.00 -6.03
N THR A 158 3.41 10.85 -6.16
CA THR A 158 4.80 10.39 -6.30
C THR A 158 5.23 9.60 -5.07
N VAL A 159 4.97 10.11 -3.86
CA VAL A 159 5.27 9.40 -2.61
C VAL A 159 4.50 8.09 -2.53
N THR A 160 3.19 8.10 -2.77
CA THR A 160 2.32 6.91 -2.71
C THR A 160 2.79 5.78 -3.65
N ARG A 161 3.32 6.12 -4.83
CA ARG A 161 3.86 5.11 -5.77
C ARG A 161 5.15 4.44 -5.28
N HIS A 162 5.90 5.09 -4.39
CA HIS A 162 7.14 4.58 -3.80
C HIS A 162 6.94 3.93 -2.43
N MET A 163 5.72 3.95 -1.88
CA MET A 163 5.38 3.20 -0.66
C MET A 163 5.35 1.68 -0.96
N PHE A 164 5.52 0.84 0.06
CA PHE A 164 5.49 -0.62 -0.10
C PHE A 164 4.11 -1.11 -0.57
N THR A 165 3.05 -0.37 -0.24
CA THR A 165 1.67 -0.66 -0.64
C THR A 165 1.31 -0.16 -2.04
N SER A 166 2.29 0.25 -2.85
CA SER A 166 2.05 0.74 -4.21
C SER A 166 1.21 -0.25 -5.04
N GLY A 167 0.24 0.29 -5.78
CA GLY A 167 -0.73 -0.50 -6.55
C GLY A 167 -1.85 -1.15 -5.74
N CYS A 168 -1.87 -1.03 -4.41
CA CYS A 168 -3.03 -1.40 -3.60
C CYS A 168 -4.09 -0.28 -3.59
N PRO A 169 -5.38 -0.62 -3.43
CA PRO A 169 -6.42 0.39 -3.20
C PRO A 169 -6.21 1.10 -1.84
N PRO A 170 -6.86 2.26 -1.62
CA PRO A 170 -6.82 2.97 -0.34
C PRO A 170 -7.25 2.09 0.84
N LEU A 171 -6.74 2.40 2.03
CA LEU A 171 -7.09 1.68 3.25
C LEU A 171 -8.47 2.12 3.77
N ASP A 172 -9.42 1.19 3.78
CA ASP A 172 -10.80 1.51 4.16
C ASP A 172 -11.13 1.25 5.62
N LEU A 173 -10.54 0.21 6.21
CA LEU A 173 -10.82 -0.26 7.57
C LEU A 173 -9.52 -0.73 8.21
N LEU A 174 -9.18 -0.13 9.35
CA LEU A 174 -8.08 -0.56 10.22
C LEU A 174 -8.65 -1.10 11.52
N VAL A 175 -8.36 -2.36 11.82
CA VAL A 175 -8.77 -3.01 13.07
C VAL A 175 -7.54 -3.22 13.96
N ARG A 176 -7.62 -2.73 15.19
CA ARG A 176 -6.60 -2.97 16.21
C ARG A 176 -7.20 -3.65 17.43
N THR A 177 -6.61 -4.77 17.82
CA THR A 177 -6.98 -5.54 19.01
C THR A 177 -6.22 -5.06 20.25
N SER A 178 -6.46 -5.67 21.41
CA SER A 178 -5.84 -5.43 22.74
C SER A 178 -6.29 -4.20 23.54
N GLY A 179 -7.34 -3.49 23.12
CA GLY A 179 -7.90 -2.35 23.87
C GLY A 179 -7.00 -1.12 23.92
N VAL A 180 -5.96 -1.08 23.09
CA VAL A 180 -5.03 0.06 23.02
C VAL A 180 -5.42 0.98 21.88
N GLU A 181 -5.74 2.23 22.20
CA GLU A 181 -6.14 3.27 21.26
C GLU A 181 -4.93 4.04 20.68
N ARG A 182 -4.14 3.37 19.85
CA ARG A 182 -3.07 4.04 19.06
C ARG A 182 -2.83 3.30 17.75
N LEU A 183 -2.12 3.89 16.80
CA LEU A 183 -1.72 3.17 15.57
C LEU A 183 -0.41 2.39 15.72
N SER A 184 0.47 2.80 16.65
CA SER A 184 1.81 2.18 16.84
C SER A 184 2.64 2.13 15.55
N ASP A 185 2.71 3.24 14.82
CA ASP A 185 3.55 3.36 13.62
C ASP A 185 3.17 2.35 12.51
N PHE A 186 1.86 2.09 12.38
CA PHE A 186 1.30 1.17 11.40
C PHE A 186 0.44 1.90 10.37
N MET A 187 0.79 1.76 9.08
CA MET A 187 0.02 2.25 7.94
C MET A 187 -0.38 3.73 8.02
N MET A 188 0.48 4.59 8.59
CA MET A 188 0.13 5.99 8.88
C MET A 188 -0.10 6.81 7.62
N TRP A 189 0.67 6.57 6.56
CA TRP A 189 0.48 7.23 5.27
C TRP A 189 -0.81 6.77 4.58
N GLN A 190 -1.12 5.47 4.69
CA GLN A 190 -2.28 4.87 4.05
C GLN A 190 -3.59 5.17 4.80
N CYS A 191 -3.52 5.48 6.09
CA CYS A 191 -4.66 5.98 6.86
C CYS A 191 -5.04 7.38 6.37
N HIS A 192 -6.11 7.46 5.58
CA HIS A 192 -6.66 8.71 5.08
C HIS A 192 -7.92 9.09 5.87
N GLN A 193 -8.49 10.26 5.58
CA GLN A 193 -9.72 10.77 6.23
C GLN A 193 -10.93 9.83 6.10
N ASP A 194 -10.97 9.00 5.05
CA ASP A 194 -12.06 8.05 4.79
C ASP A 194 -11.78 6.64 5.37
N THR A 195 -10.68 6.46 6.10
CA THR A 195 -10.32 5.21 6.78
C THR A 195 -11.09 5.09 8.09
N ASP A 196 -11.83 3.99 8.28
CA ASP A 196 -12.49 3.69 9.54
C ASP A 196 -11.53 2.95 10.48
N ILE A 197 -11.31 3.49 11.68
CA ILE A 197 -10.39 2.90 12.67
C ILE A 197 -11.21 2.30 13.80
N VAL A 198 -11.05 1.00 14.02
CA VAL A 198 -11.79 0.26 15.03
C VAL A 198 -10.83 -0.35 16.05
N PHE A 199 -10.97 0.05 17.30
CA PHE A 199 -10.28 -0.56 18.43
C PHE A 199 -11.17 -1.62 19.07
N SER A 200 -10.59 -2.79 19.33
CA SER A 200 -11.25 -3.90 20.01
C SER A 200 -10.46 -4.27 21.27
N ASP A 201 -11.17 -4.41 22.39
CA ASP A 201 -10.59 -4.82 23.67
C ASP A 201 -10.13 -6.27 23.71
N SER A 202 -10.54 -7.09 22.73
CA SER A 202 -10.14 -8.48 22.66
C SER A 202 -8.66 -8.63 22.32
N LEU A 203 -7.97 -9.55 22.99
CA LEU A 203 -6.62 -9.97 22.61
C LEU A 203 -6.66 -10.71 21.28
N TRP A 204 -5.59 -10.61 20.47
CA TRP A 204 -5.51 -11.29 19.16
C TRP A 204 -5.79 -12.80 19.22
N PRO A 205 -5.25 -13.59 20.18
CA PRO A 205 -5.57 -15.03 20.27
C PRO A 205 -7.04 -15.34 20.54
N GLN A 206 -7.80 -14.36 21.06
CA GLN A 206 -9.23 -14.46 21.35
C GLN A 206 -10.09 -13.74 20.31
N PHE A 207 -9.47 -13.11 19.31
CA PHE A 207 -10.16 -12.34 18.28
C PHE A 207 -10.61 -13.30 17.18
N ASP A 208 -11.89 -13.64 17.21
CA ASP A 208 -12.51 -14.63 16.33
C ASP A 208 -13.47 -13.99 15.32
N ILE A 209 -14.10 -14.85 14.53
CA ILE A 209 -15.04 -14.47 13.48
C ILE A 209 -16.24 -13.69 14.04
N TRP A 210 -16.68 -14.02 15.26
CA TRP A 210 -17.86 -13.43 15.89
C TRP A 210 -17.61 -12.01 16.36
N LYS A 211 -16.35 -11.67 16.65
CA LYS A 211 -15.92 -10.30 16.94
C LYS A 211 -15.62 -9.51 15.67
N PHE A 212 -15.09 -10.17 14.65
CA PHE A 212 -14.76 -9.52 13.39
C PHE A 212 -15.99 -9.20 12.53
N LEU A 213 -16.97 -10.09 12.47
CA LEU A 213 -18.13 -9.96 11.59
C LEU A 213 -18.99 -8.70 11.90
N PRO A 214 -19.30 -8.36 13.16
CA PRO A 214 -19.99 -7.11 13.49
C PRO A 214 -19.21 -5.87 13.03
N ILE A 215 -17.88 -5.88 13.14
CA ILE A 215 -17.03 -4.77 12.69
C ILE A 215 -17.18 -4.58 11.18
N LEU A 216 -17.08 -5.67 10.42
CA LEU A 216 -17.20 -5.65 8.96
C LEU A 216 -18.60 -5.19 8.51
N ILE A 217 -19.65 -5.67 9.17
CA ILE A 217 -21.04 -5.28 8.87
C ILE A 217 -21.27 -3.80 9.19
N ASN A 218 -20.83 -3.34 10.36
CA ASN A 218 -21.00 -1.95 10.78
C ASN A 218 -20.28 -0.99 9.84
N TRP A 219 -19.04 -1.32 9.45
CA TRP A 219 -18.29 -0.57 8.44
C TRP A 219 -19.05 -0.53 7.11
N GLY A 220 -19.55 -1.67 6.61
CA GLY A 220 -20.29 -1.73 5.35
C GLY A 220 -21.63 -0.97 5.38
N VAL A 221 -22.29 -0.88 6.53
CA VAL A 221 -23.50 -0.04 6.70
C VAL A 221 -23.13 1.45 6.72
N LYS A 222 -22.09 1.83 7.46
CA LYS A 222 -21.59 3.21 7.55
C LYS A 222 -21.17 3.73 6.18
N ARG A 223 -20.41 2.94 5.41
CA ARG A 223 -20.00 3.26 4.04
C ARG A 223 -21.17 3.54 3.10
N ARG A 224 -22.17 2.66 3.08
CA ARG A 224 -23.36 2.86 2.24
C ARG A 224 -24.16 4.13 2.60
N LYS A 225 -24.14 4.56 3.87
CA LYS A 225 -24.78 5.83 4.26
C LYS A 225 -23.99 7.04 3.73
N LEU A 226 -22.66 7.03 3.91
CA LEU A 226 -21.79 8.10 3.41
C LEU A 226 -21.84 8.24 1.88
N GLU A 227 -21.93 7.13 1.14
CA GLU A 227 -22.08 7.14 -0.31
C GLU A 227 -23.41 7.76 -0.76
N LYS A 228 -24.51 7.44 -0.06
CA LYS A 228 -25.82 8.07 -0.33
C LYS A 228 -25.80 9.57 -0.05
N GLU A 229 -25.21 9.98 1.07
CA GLU A 229 -25.10 11.40 1.44
C GLU A 229 -24.25 12.18 0.44
N LYS A 230 -23.10 11.63 -0.01
CA LYS A 230 -22.27 12.26 -1.06
C LYS A 230 -23.05 12.40 -2.38
N GLY A 231 -23.77 11.35 -2.79
CA GLY A 231 -24.60 11.39 -4.01
C GLY A 231 -25.73 12.42 -3.93
N ASP A 232 -26.43 12.52 -2.80
CA ASP A 232 -27.51 13.49 -2.59
C ASP A 232 -27.00 14.94 -2.61
N VAL A 233 -25.79 15.19 -2.08
CA VAL A 233 -25.14 16.51 -2.12
C VAL A 233 -24.75 16.90 -3.54
N GLU A 234 -24.22 15.96 -4.33
CA GLU A 234 -23.84 16.21 -5.72
C GLU A 234 -25.08 16.52 -6.59
N VAL A 235 -26.17 15.77 -6.42
CA VAL A 235 -27.45 16.04 -7.11
C VAL A 235 -28.02 17.42 -6.73
N ARG A 236 -27.95 17.81 -5.45
CA ARG A 236 -28.39 19.14 -5.01
C ARG A 236 -27.49 20.27 -5.54
N GLY A 237 -26.19 20.05 -5.62
CA GLY A 237 -25.22 21.01 -6.16
C GLY A 237 -25.42 21.28 -7.66
N VAL A 238 -25.75 20.24 -8.44
CA VAL A 238 -26.06 20.36 -9.87
C VAL A 238 -27.40 21.08 -10.10
N GLY A 239 -28.40 20.86 -9.24
CA GLY A 239 -29.73 21.49 -9.35
C GLY A 239 -29.74 23.01 -9.12
N MET A 240 -28.74 23.56 -8.40
CA MET A 240 -28.63 25.00 -8.12
C MET A 240 -27.94 25.77 -9.27
N GLY A 241 -27.23 25.10 -10.19
CA GLY A 241 -26.45 25.70 -11.27
C GLY A 241 -27.22 25.97 -12.58
N MET A 242 -28.48 25.54 -12.69
CA MET A 242 -29.28 25.61 -13.92
C MET A 242 -30.35 26.72 -13.93
N GLY A 243 -30.31 27.65 -12.97
CA GLY A 243 -31.39 28.62 -12.74
C GLY A 243 -31.03 30.10 -12.88
N VAL A 244 -30.27 30.53 -13.90
CA VAL A 244 -30.16 31.97 -14.23
C VAL A 244 -30.15 32.18 -15.74
N GLY A 245 -31.32 32.42 -16.32
CA GLY A 245 -31.41 32.81 -17.72
C GLY A 245 -32.84 32.83 -18.24
N LYS A 246 -33.59 33.90 -17.90
CA LYS A 246 -34.52 34.62 -18.79
C LYS A 246 -35.48 35.49 -17.98
N GLY A 247 -35.62 36.75 -18.40
CA GLY A 247 -36.83 37.54 -18.16
C GLY A 247 -36.56 38.96 -17.71
N GLY A 248 -36.33 39.87 -18.66
CA GLY A 248 -36.21 41.29 -18.39
C GLY A 248 -36.19 42.12 -19.66
N GLY A 249 -37.21 41.94 -20.50
CA GLY A 249 -37.57 42.91 -21.54
C GLY A 249 -38.90 43.52 -21.15
N TYR A 250 -38.92 44.85 -20.97
CA TYR A 250 -39.80 45.86 -21.56
C TYR A 250 -39.41 47.22 -20.98
#